data_AF-A0A6L7CS30-F1
#
_entry.id   AF-A0A6L7CS30-F1
#
_cell.length_a   1.000
_cell.length_b   1.000
_cell.length_c   1.000
_cell.angle_alpha   90.00
_cell.angle_beta   90.00
_cell.angle_gamma   90.00
#
_symmetry.space_group_name_H-M   'P 1'
#
loop_
_entity.id
_entity.type
_entity.pdbx_description
1 polymer ?
#
loop_
_entity_poly.entity_id
_entity_poly.type
_entity_poly.pdbx_seq_one_letter_code
_entity_poly.pdbx_strand_id
1 'polypeptide(L)'
;MTTFHSLTVAKVEPETRDAVTITFAVPQPLQEAYRFRPGQHLTLKASLDGEELRRCYSICRSYLPGEISVAVKAIEGGRFSRYAREHIRQGMTLEVMVPQGHFGY
;
A
#
# COMPACT_ATOMS: atom_id res chain seq x y z
N MET A 1 15.96 1.82 10.53
CA MET A 1 14.93 2.86 10.76
C MET A 1 13.81 2.64 9.76
N THR A 2 12.56 2.56 10.22
CA THR A 2 11.38 2.37 9.36
C THR A 2 10.86 3.72 8.89
N THR A 3 11.21 4.14 7.67
CA THR A 3 10.81 5.44 7.12
C THR A 3 9.48 5.32 6.38
N PHE A 4 8.55 6.22 6.69
CA PHE A 4 7.32 6.40 5.92
C PHE A 4 7.54 7.52 4.91
N HIS A 5 7.07 7.31 3.68
CA HIS A 5 6.96 8.36 2.69
C HIS A 5 5.51 8.54 2.28
N SER A 6 5.13 9.79 2.04
CA SER A 6 3.83 10.14 1.48
C SER A 6 3.84 9.83 -0.01
N LEU A 7 3.14 8.77 -0.41
CA LEU A 7 2.99 8.38 -1.82
C LEU A 7 1.59 8.68 -2.31
N THR A 8 1.50 9.13 -3.56
CA THR A 8 0.22 9.36 -4.22
C THR A 8 -0.32 8.05 -4.76
N VAL A 9 -1.61 7.81 -4.57
CA VAL A 9 -2.34 6.70 -5.17
C VAL A 9 -2.49 6.97 -6.65
N ALA A 10 -1.70 6.27 -7.46
CA ALA A 10 -1.74 6.35 -8.91
C ALA A 10 -3.01 5.72 -9.47
N LYS A 11 -3.47 4.62 -8.86
CA LYS A 11 -4.64 3.87 -9.33
C LYS A 11 -5.25 3.03 -8.21
N VAL A 12 -6.56 2.87 -8.25
CA VAL A 12 -7.29 1.91 -7.41
C VAL A 12 -8.15 1.06 -8.32
N GLU A 13 -7.94 -0.25 -8.32
CA GLU A 13 -8.62 -1.20 -9.18
C GLU A 13 -9.39 -2.22 -8.33
N PRO A 14 -10.66 -2.50 -8.61
CA PRO A 14 -11.35 -3.62 -7.98
C PRO A 14 -10.78 -4.94 -8.52
N GLU A 15 -10.22 -5.77 -7.64
CA GLU A 15 -9.69 -7.09 -7.99
C GLU A 15 -10.77 -8.17 -7.86
N THR A 16 -11.57 -8.09 -6.78
CA THR A 16 -12.71 -8.99 -6.51
C THR A 16 -13.84 -8.22 -5.85
N ARG A 17 -14.96 -8.90 -5.54
CA ARG A 17 -16.09 -8.30 -4.81
C ARG A 17 -15.64 -7.61 -3.52
N ASP A 18 -14.61 -8.12 -2.86
CA ASP A 18 -14.16 -7.64 -1.55
C ASP A 18 -12.68 -7.25 -1.51
N ALA A 19 -11.99 -7.20 -2.65
CA ALA A 19 -10.59 -6.81 -2.71
C ALA A 19 -10.35 -5.72 -3.76
N VAL A 20 -9.48 -4.78 -3.40
CA VAL A 20 -8.99 -3.72 -4.27
C VAL A 20 -7.48 -3.78 -4.35
N THR A 21 -6.93 -3.55 -5.54
CA THR A 21 -5.52 -3.33 -5.77
C THR A 21 -5.26 -1.84 -5.77
N ILE A 22 -4.36 -1.39 -4.91
CA ILE A 22 -3.96 0.01 -4.79
C ILE A 22 -2.54 0.12 -5.33
N THR A 23 -2.37 0.95 -6.35
CA THR A 23 -1.08 1.28 -6.94
C THR A 23 -0.67 2.66 -6.49
N PHE A 24 0.53 2.76 -5.94
CA PHE A 24 1.16 4.01 -5.52
C PHE A 24 2.19 4.45 -6.56
N ALA A 25 2.16 5.74 -6.91
CA ALA A 25 3.21 6.39 -7.67
C ALA A 25 4.40 6.64 -6.73
N VAL A 26 5.57 6.11 -7.11
CA VAL A 26 6.83 6.30 -6.41
C VAL A 26 7.65 7.36 -7.17
N PRO A 27 7.85 8.56 -6.61
CA PRO A 27 8.70 9.58 -7.18
C PRO A 27 10.13 9.07 -7.45
N GLN A 28 10.79 9.58 -8.49
CA GLN A 28 12.13 9.17 -8.89
C GLN A 28 13.15 9.11 -7.73
N PRO A 29 13.21 10.07 -6.78
CA PRO A 29 14.12 10.01 -5.63
C PRO A 29 13.86 8.85 -4.66
N LEU A 30 12.66 8.27 -4.69
CA LEU A 30 12.24 7.20 -3.78
C LEU A 30 12.27 5.82 -4.45
N GLN A 31 12.45 5.73 -5.77
CA GLN A 31 12.38 4.45 -6.49
C GLN A 31 13.36 3.39 -5.97
N GLU A 32 14.56 3.80 -5.58
CA GLU A 32 15.55 2.89 -4.98
C GLU A 32 15.10 2.36 -3.63
N ALA A 33 14.52 3.21 -2.78
CA ALA A 33 14.01 2.85 -1.46
C ALA A 33 12.79 1.92 -1.52
N TYR A 34 12.00 1.99 -2.60
CA TYR A 34 10.83 1.15 -2.84
C TYR A 34 11.11 -0.07 -3.72
N ARG A 35 12.37 -0.32 -4.06
CA ARG A 35 12.75 -1.57 -4.71
C ARG A 35 12.52 -2.72 -3.74
N PHE A 36 11.70 -3.68 -4.15
CA PHE A 36 11.32 -4.82 -3.32
C PHE A 36 11.77 -6.15 -3.92
N ARG A 37 11.79 -7.17 -3.08
CA ARG A 37 11.94 -8.57 -3.46
C ARG A 37 10.63 -9.33 -3.25
N PRO A 38 10.34 -10.38 -4.04
CA PRO A 38 9.20 -11.25 -3.79
C PRO A 38 9.17 -11.73 -2.33
N GLY A 39 7.99 -11.69 -1.72
CA GLY A 39 7.77 -12.02 -0.30
C GLY A 39 7.85 -10.82 0.66
N GLN A 40 8.22 -9.63 0.18
CA GLN A 40 8.10 -8.40 0.97
C GLN A 40 6.67 -7.83 0.99
N HIS A 41 6.42 -6.97 1.97
CA HIS A 41 5.17 -6.28 2.22
C HIS A 41 5.40 -4.78 2.45
N LEU A 42 4.38 -3.97 2.22
CA LEU A 42 4.34 -2.56 2.60
C LEU A 42 3.50 -2.38 3.85
N THR A 43 3.89 -1.45 4.71
CA THR A 43 3.01 -0.98 5.78
C THR A 43 2.37 0.33 5.34
N LEU A 44 1.05 0.31 5.24
CA LEU A 44 0.24 1.49 4.99
C LEU A 44 -0.20 2.07 6.32
N LYS A 45 -0.10 3.40 6.43
CA LYS A 45 -0.57 4.17 7.57
C LYS A 45 -1.66 5.13 7.10
N ALA A 46 -2.78 5.12 7.81
CA ALA A 46 -3.89 6.03 7.58
C ALA A 46 -4.45 6.50 8.93
N SER A 47 -4.86 7.75 8.99
CA SER A 47 -5.52 8.34 10.17
C SER A 47 -7.02 8.31 9.96
N LEU A 48 -7.75 7.52 10.74
CA LEU A 48 -9.21 7.40 10.69
C LEU A 48 -9.78 7.82 12.04
N ASP A 49 -10.70 8.79 12.05
CA ASP A 49 -11.40 9.25 13.27
C ASP A 49 -10.45 9.67 14.41
N GLY A 50 -9.31 10.27 14.07
CA GLY A 50 -8.28 10.68 15.03
C GLY A 50 -7.36 9.55 15.52
N GLU A 51 -7.55 8.32 15.04
CA GLU A 51 -6.68 7.18 15.36
C GLU A 51 -5.79 6.79 14.17
N GLU A 52 -4.49 6.61 14.46
CA GLU A 52 -3.55 6.11 13.47
C GLU A 52 -3.67 4.59 13.32
N LEU A 53 -4.11 4.13 12.15
CA LEU A 53 -4.15 2.73 11.79
C LEU A 53 -2.97 2.38 10.87
N ARG A 54 -2.20 1.36 11.27
CA ARG A 54 -1.09 0.81 10.48
C ARG A 54 -1.39 -0.63 10.12
N ARG A 55 -1.31 -0.98 8.83
CA ARG A 55 -1.57 -2.34 8.35
C ARG A 55 -0.56 -2.75 7.29
N CYS A 56 -0.16 -4.01 7.35
CA CYS A 56 0.78 -4.59 6.40
C CYS A 56 0.04 -5.27 5.26
N TYR A 57 0.47 -5.02 4.02
CA TYR A 57 -0.07 -5.63 2.82
C TYR A 57 1.05 -6.16 1.94
N SER A 58 0.90 -7.40 1.48
CA SER A 58 1.84 -8.02 0.55
C SER A 58 1.85 -7.28 -0.78
N ILE A 59 3.05 -7.13 -1.33
CA ILE A 59 3.21 -6.56 -2.67
C ILE A 59 2.72 -7.59 -3.68
N CYS A 60 1.75 -7.21 -4.52
CA CYS A 60 1.01 -8.15 -5.35
C CYS A 60 1.41 -8.12 -6.84
N ARG A 61 2.20 -7.12 -7.27
CA ARG A 61 2.66 -6.98 -8.65
C ARG A 61 4.17 -7.10 -8.75
N SER A 62 4.65 -7.43 -9.94
CA SER A 62 6.07 -7.38 -10.27
C SER A 62 6.62 -5.96 -10.19
N TYR A 63 7.93 -5.83 -9.97
CA TYR A 63 8.58 -4.54 -9.90
C TYR A 63 8.40 -3.76 -11.21
N LEU A 64 7.84 -2.56 -11.09
CA LEU A 64 7.71 -1.57 -12.15
C LEU A 64 8.35 -0.27 -11.68
N PRO A 65 9.29 0.33 -12.44
CA PRO A 65 9.90 1.59 -12.06
C PRO A 65 8.84 2.68 -11.86
N GLY A 66 8.86 3.31 -10.68
CA GLY A 66 7.94 4.39 -10.35
C GLY A 66 6.56 3.95 -9.85
N GLU A 67 6.30 2.66 -9.72
CA GLU A 67 5.03 2.15 -9.22
C GLU A 67 5.20 1.00 -8.24
N ILE A 68 4.32 0.92 -7.24
CA ILE A 68 4.24 -0.23 -6.35
C ILE A 68 2.79 -0.52 -5.99
N SER A 69 2.41 -1.79 -6.04
CA SER A 69 1.02 -2.20 -5.86
C SER A 69 0.84 -3.19 -4.71
N VAL A 70 -0.24 -2.99 -3.95
CA VAL A 70 -0.67 -3.90 -2.88
C VAL A 70 -2.14 -4.23 -3.04
N ALA A 71 -2.50 -5.46 -2.70
CA ALA A 71 -3.88 -5.90 -2.67
C ALA A 71 -4.44 -5.80 -1.25
N VAL A 72 -5.56 -5.10 -1.11
CA VAL A 72 -6.28 -4.93 0.15
C VAL A 72 -7.62 -5.63 0.06
N LYS A 73 -7.81 -6.67 0.87
CA LYS A 73 -9.10 -7.34 1.04
C LYS A 73 -9.86 -6.70 2.20
N ALA A 74 -11.04 -6.16 1.92
CA ALA A 74 -12.02 -5.76 2.91
C ALA A 74 -12.46 -6.99 3.70
N ILE A 75 -12.35 -6.90 5.03
CA ILE A 75 -12.78 -7.95 5.94
C ILE A 75 -13.91 -7.39 6.81
N GLU A 76 -14.81 -8.26 7.24
CA GLU A 76 -15.88 -7.88 8.16
C GLU A 76 -15.27 -7.33 9.47
N GLY A 77 -15.74 -6.17 9.92
CA GLY A 77 -15.17 -5.46 11.08
C GLY A 77 -13.82 -4.76 10.83
N GLY A 78 -13.24 -4.87 9.64
CA GLY A 78 -11.96 -4.26 9.29
C GLY A 78 -12.07 -2.76 9.01
N ARG A 79 -11.67 -1.92 9.97
CA ARG A 79 -11.67 -0.44 9.80
C ARG A 79 -10.83 0.03 8.62
N PHE A 80 -9.55 -0.36 8.59
CA PHE A 80 -8.63 0.07 7.52
C PHE A 80 -9.01 -0.52 6.17
N SER A 81 -9.34 -1.81 6.10
CA SER A 81 -9.59 -2.47 4.81
C SER A 81 -10.91 -2.03 4.17
N ARG A 82 -11.93 -1.69 4.98
CA ARG A 82 -13.13 -1.00 4.50
C ARG A 82 -12.81 0.39 3.98
N TYR A 83 -12.05 1.18 4.73
CA TYR A 83 -11.61 2.51 4.31
C TYR A 83 -10.81 2.46 3.00
N ALA A 84 -9.90 1.50 2.87
CA ALA A 84 -9.10 1.30 1.68
C ALA A 84 -9.94 0.99 0.44
N ARG A 85 -11.06 0.29 0.60
CA ARG A 85 -12.00 -0.02 -0.47
C ARG A 85 -12.92 1.15 -0.80
N GLU A 86 -13.50 1.79 0.21
CA GLU A 86 -14.61 2.72 0.04
C GLU A 86 -14.14 4.17 -0.17
N HIS A 87 -13.06 4.56 0.50
CA HIS A 87 -12.61 5.94 0.60
C HIS A 87 -11.33 6.22 -0.18
N ILE A 88 -10.39 5.27 -0.27
CA ILE A 88 -9.17 5.50 -1.04
C ILE A 88 -9.51 5.60 -2.53
N ARG A 89 -9.08 6.71 -3.13
CA ARG A 89 -9.25 7.02 -4.55
C ARG A 89 -7.92 7.44 -5.16
N GLN A 90 -7.86 7.35 -6.48
CA GLN A 90 -6.76 7.91 -7.26
C GLN A 90 -6.56 9.39 -6.93
N GLY A 91 -5.29 9.81 -6.82
CA GLY A 91 -4.89 11.17 -6.47
C GLY A 91 -4.78 11.43 -4.96
N MET A 92 -5.28 10.54 -4.10
CA MET A 92 -5.07 10.66 -2.66
C MET A 92 -3.62 10.35 -2.28
N THR A 93 -3.18 10.87 -1.15
CA THR A 93 -1.86 10.57 -0.59
C THR A 93 -1.99 9.69 0.65
N LEU A 94 -1.16 8.67 0.76
CA LEU A 94 -1.05 7.85 1.97
C LEU A 94 0.40 7.72 2.42
N GLU A 95 0.58 7.52 3.71
CA GLU A 95 1.88 7.18 4.29
C GLU A 95 2.17 5.71 4.04
N VAL A 96 3.17 5.45 3.19
CA VAL A 96 3.62 4.12 2.82
C VAL A 96 5.02 3.92 3.36
N MET A 97 5.24 2.87 4.12
CA MET A 97 6.57 2.49 4.56
C MET A 97 7.34 1.81 3.43
N VAL A 98 8.67 1.95 3.42
CA VAL A 98 9.53 1.17 2.51
C VAL A 98 9.26 -0.34 2.64
N PRO A 99 9.42 -1.12 1.54
CA PRO A 99 9.25 -2.58 1.57
C PRO A 99 10.02 -3.25 2.69
N GLN A 100 9.34 -4.10 3.44
CA GLN A 100 9.90 -4.88 4.54
C GLN A 100 9.47 -6.33 4.47
N GLY A 101 10.15 -7.17 5.24
CA GLY A 101 9.92 -8.61 5.26
C GLY A 101 11.13 -9.36 4.75
N HIS A 102 11.37 -10.51 5.37
CA HIS A 102 12.44 -11.45 5.04
C HIS A 102 11.83 -12.78 4.54
N PHE A 103 10.56 -12.75 4.13
CA PHE A 103 9.89 -13.96 3.66
C PHE A 103 10.43 -14.32 2.28
N GLY A 104 11.17 -15.41 2.19
CA GLY A 104 11.94 -15.81 1.01
C GLY A 104 13.25 -16.47 1.43
N TYR A 105 13.84 -17.27 0.54
CA TYR A 105 15.11 -17.98 0.76
C TYR A 105 16.32 -17.06 0.66
#